data_AF-A0A4V5TRU7-F1
#
_entry.id   AF-A0A4V5TRU7-F1
#
_cell.length_a   1.000
_cell.length_b   1.000
_cell.length_c   1.000
_cell.angle_alpha   90.00
_cell.angle_beta   90.00
_cell.angle_gamma   90.00
#
_symmetry.space_group_name_H-M   'P 1'
#
loop_
_entity.id
_entity.type
_entity.pdbx_description
1 polymer ?
#
loop_
_entity_poly.entity_id
_entity_poly.type
_entity_poly.pdbx_seq_one_letter_code
_entity_poly.pdbx_strand_id
1 'polypeptide(L)'
;MRHIELNNEITQMQDGFYQLHKDKEALEVFMEEARENTVHFNSVAERMEYMKEHDYYYNVLDEYSLEEVEEVYNIAYGENFEF
;
A
#
# COMPACT_ATOMS: atom_id res chain seq x y z
N MET A 1 1.35 -2.61 15.98
CA MET A 1 0.87 -3.79 16.78
C MET A 1 -0.64 -3.83 17.01
N ARG A 2 -1.34 -2.70 17.09
CA ARG A 2 -2.80 -2.64 17.36
C ARG A 2 -3.65 -3.40 16.33
N HIS A 3 -3.27 -3.41 15.05
CA HIS A 3 -3.96 -4.17 14.01
C HIS A 3 -3.93 -5.69 14.26
N ILE A 4 -2.84 -6.23 14.82
CA ILE A 4 -2.71 -7.67 15.14
C ILE A 4 -3.69 -8.07 16.26
N GLU A 5 -3.81 -7.23 17.29
CA GLU A 5 -4.73 -7.46 18.40
C GLU A 5 -6.18 -7.50 17.91
N LEU A 6 -6.58 -6.54 17.07
CA LEU A 6 -7.89 -6.51 16.44
C LEU A 6 -8.14 -7.73 15.55
N ASN A 7 -7.16 -8.14 14.74
CA ASN A 7 -7.32 -9.31 13.87
C ASN A 7 -7.52 -10.60 14.67
N ASN A 8 -6.83 -10.75 15.80
CA ASN A 8 -6.98 -11.91 16.67
C ASN A 8 -8.40 -12.03 17.27
N GLU A 9 -9.15 -10.93 17.41
CA GLU A 9 -10.54 -10.94 17.90
C GLU A 9 -11.50 -11.71 16.98
N ILE A 10 -11.14 -11.94 15.71
CA ILE A 10 -11.89 -12.78 14.77
C ILE A 10 -12.10 -14.18 15.34
N THR A 11 -11.10 -14.71 16.06
CA THR A 11 -11.12 -16.07 16.63
C THR A 11 -12.02 -16.18 17.87
N GLN A 12 -12.46 -15.06 18.44
CA GLN A 12 -13.33 -15.02 19.61
C GLN A 12 -14.79 -15.00 19.18
N MET A 13 -15.60 -15.84 19.83
CA MET A 13 -17.05 -15.87 19.61
C MET A 13 -17.79 -14.92 20.55
N GLN A 14 -18.71 -14.13 20.01
CA GLN A 14 -19.73 -13.40 20.77
C GLN A 14 -21.10 -13.90 20.35
N ASP A 15 -21.95 -14.25 21.32
CA ASP A 15 -23.29 -14.81 21.09
C ASP A 15 -23.32 -16.02 20.12
N GLY A 16 -22.23 -16.81 20.11
CA GLY A 16 -22.08 -17.97 19.24
C GLY A 16 -21.59 -17.68 17.81
N PHE A 17 -21.26 -16.42 17.50
CA PHE A 17 -20.76 -15.99 16.19
C PHE A 17 -19.34 -15.43 16.26
N TYR A 18 -18.54 -15.69 15.23
CA TYR A 18 -17.23 -15.07 15.06
C TYR A 18 -17.36 -13.60 14.66
N GLN A 19 -16.43 -12.79 15.12
CA GLN A 19 -16.43 -11.35 14.89
C GLN A 19 -15.69 -10.96 13.59
N LEU A 20 -16.18 -11.41 12.44
CA LEU A 20 -15.48 -11.22 11.14
C LEU A 20 -15.23 -9.73 10.77
N HIS A 21 -16.08 -8.81 11.24
CA HIS A 21 -15.90 -7.38 11.01
C HIS A 21 -14.59 -6.83 11.60
N LYS A 22 -14.02 -7.51 12.60
CA LYS A 22 -12.75 -7.15 13.22
C LYS A 22 -11.56 -7.23 12.28
N ASP A 23 -11.66 -8.03 11.22
CA ASP A 23 -10.67 -8.07 10.15
C ASP A 23 -10.58 -6.72 9.41
N LYS A 24 -11.74 -6.12 9.11
CA LYS A 24 -11.80 -4.80 8.46
C LYS A 24 -11.31 -3.69 9.39
N GLU A 25 -11.68 -3.73 10.67
CA GLU A 25 -11.16 -2.78 11.67
C GLU A 25 -9.63 -2.88 11.79
N ALA A 26 -9.09 -4.10 11.81
CA ALA A 26 -7.66 -4.34 11.82
C ALA A 26 -6.99 -3.79 10.55
N LEU A 27 -7.61 -4.00 9.38
CA LEU A 27 -7.11 -3.50 8.11
C LEU A 27 -7.05 -1.97 8.10
N GLU A 28 -8.08 -1.28 8.56
CA GLU A 28 -8.09 0.20 8.66
C GLU A 28 -6.90 0.71 9.48
N VAL A 29 -6.67 0.13 10.66
CA VAL A 29 -5.54 0.49 11.53
C VAL A 29 -4.19 0.16 10.88
N PHE A 30 -4.11 -0.96 10.15
CA PHE A 30 -2.89 -1.32 9.43
C PHE A 30 -2.61 -0.34 8.27
N MET A 31 -3.63 0.08 7.54
CA MET A 31 -3.49 1.03 6.43
C MET A 31 -3.04 2.42 6.93
N GLU A 32 -3.48 2.85 8.12
CA GLU A 32 -2.95 4.05 8.78
C GLU A 32 -1.44 3.91 9.09
N GLU A 33 -1.03 2.82 9.74
CA GLU A 33 0.37 2.52 10.07
C GLU A 33 1.23 2.41 8.80
N ALA A 34 0.73 1.76 7.74
CA ALA A 34 1.40 1.66 6.45
C ALA A 34 1.56 3.05 5.81
N ARG A 35 0.52 3.89 5.84
CA ARG A 35 0.56 5.25 5.27
C ARG A 35 1.58 6.14 5.97
N GLU A 36 1.69 6.06 7.29
CA GLU A 36 2.67 6.81 8.09
C GLU A 36 4.11 6.43 7.76
N ASN A 37 4.35 5.14 7.49
CA ASN A 37 5.69 4.62 7.17
C ASN A 37 6.01 4.61 5.67
N THR A 38 5.05 4.99 4.81
CA THR A 38 5.26 5.06 3.36
C THR A 38 5.98 6.35 3.00
N VAL A 39 7.04 6.25 2.20
CA VAL A 39 7.69 7.42 1.59
C VAL A 39 6.79 7.96 0.48
N HIS A 40 6.38 9.22 0.62
CA HIS A 40 5.56 9.92 -0.38
C HIS A 40 6.45 10.82 -1.25
N PHE A 41 6.19 10.79 -2.55
CA PHE A 41 6.88 11.61 -3.55
C PHE A 41 5.89 12.57 -4.21
N ASN A 42 6.36 13.73 -4.67
CA ASN A 42 5.51 14.71 -5.34
C ASN A 42 5.19 14.33 -6.79
N SER A 43 5.97 13.42 -7.39
CA SER A 43 5.74 12.90 -8.74
C SER A 43 6.34 11.50 -8.95
N VAL A 44 5.90 10.83 -10.01
CA VAL A 44 6.50 9.55 -10.46
C VAL A 44 7.96 9.77 -10.86
N ALA A 45 8.28 10.90 -11.51
CA ALA A 45 9.65 11.26 -11.87
C ALA A 45 10.58 11.35 -10.63
N GLU A 46 10.14 12.03 -9.57
CA GLU A 46 10.90 12.15 -8.33
C GLU A 46 11.11 10.77 -7.68
N ARG A 47 10.06 9.93 -7.68
CA ARG A 47 10.16 8.56 -7.19
C ARG A 47 11.16 7.74 -7.99
N MET A 48 11.12 7.78 -9.32
CA MET A 48 12.05 7.01 -10.17
C MET A 48 13.50 7.43 -9.94
N GLU A 49 13.77 8.74 -9.87
CA GLU A 49 15.12 9.24 -9.60
C GLU A 49 15.61 8.80 -8.23
N TYR A 50 14.79 8.98 -7.18
CA TYR A 50 15.14 8.55 -5.83
C TYR A 50 15.45 7.04 -5.75
N MET A 51 14.60 6.21 -6.37
CA MET A 51 14.75 4.75 -6.35
C MET A 51 16.00 4.30 -7.11
N LYS A 52 16.34 4.96 -8.21
CA LYS A 52 17.57 4.71 -8.98
C LYS A 52 18.82 5.16 -8.20
N GLU A 53 18.82 6.37 -7.65
CA GLU A 53 19.96 6.93 -6.90
C GLU A 53 20.34 6.10 -5.67
N HIS A 54 19.37 5.41 -5.07
CA HIS A 54 19.59 4.57 -3.88
C HIS A 54 19.68 3.08 -4.19
N ASP A 55 19.89 2.70 -5.46
CA ASP A 55 20.05 1.32 -5.91
C ASP A 55 18.84 0.39 -5.58
N TYR A 56 17.64 0.96 -5.39
CA TYR A 56 16.42 0.16 -5.21
C TYR A 56 15.90 -0.37 -6.54
N TYR A 57 15.92 0.46 -7.59
CA TYR A 57 15.52 0.10 -8.96
C TYR A 57 16.69 0.24 -9.93
N TYR A 58 16.65 -0.56 -10.99
CA TYR A 58 17.46 -0.28 -12.19
C TYR A 58 16.89 0.95 -12.92
N ASN A 59 17.67 1.52 -13.84
CA ASN A 59 17.23 2.70 -14.59
C ASN A 59 16.20 2.35 -15.67
N VAL A 60 14.93 2.24 -15.29
CA VAL A 60 13.79 1.95 -16.18
C VAL A 60 13.67 2.99 -17.31
N LEU A 61 14.12 4.22 -17.07
CA LEU A 61 14.05 5.32 -18.04
C LEU A 61 15.03 5.18 -19.21
N ASP A 62 15.94 4.19 -19.17
CA ASP A 62 16.78 3.85 -20.33
C ASP A 62 16.01 3.04 -21.39
N GLU A 63 14.87 2.44 -21.02
CA GLU A 63 14.06 1.59 -21.90
C GLU A 63 12.69 2.21 -22.23
N TYR A 64 12.13 3.00 -21.31
CA TYR A 64 10.81 3.60 -21.43
C TYR A 64 10.86 5.10 -21.17
N SER A 65 10.03 5.86 -21.86
CA SER A 65 9.86 7.27 -21.55
C SER A 65 9.14 7.45 -20.22
N LEU A 66 9.36 8.59 -19.56
CA LEU A 66 8.64 8.94 -18.32
C LEU A 66 7.12 8.95 -18.52
N GLU A 67 6.64 9.37 -19.69
CA GLU A 67 5.21 9.40 -20.03
C GLU A 67 4.59 7.99 -20.06
N GLU A 68 5.27 7.02 -20.66
CA GLU A 68 4.82 5.61 -20.67
C GLU A 68 4.79 5.03 -19.25
N VAL A 69 5.79 5.36 -18.42
CA VAL A 69 5.81 4.93 -17.02
C VAL A 69 4.65 5.56 -16.23
N GLU A 70 4.41 6.86 -16.40
CA GLU A 70 3.29 7.56 -15.78
C GLU A 70 1.93 7.00 -16.22
N GLU A 71 1.78 6.59 -17.48
CA GLU A 71 0.57 5.93 -17.97
C GLU A 71 0.29 4.61 -17.23
N VAL A 72 1.33 3.78 -17.03
CA VAL A 72 1.20 2.53 -16.26
C VAL A 72 0.81 2.81 -14.80
N TYR A 73 1.40 3.84 -14.18
CA TYR A 73 1.01 4.28 -12.84
C TYR A 73 -0.46 4.71 -12.81
N ASN A 74 -0.91 5.51 -13.77
CA ASN A 74 -2.30 5.97 -13.83
C ASN A 74 -3.29 4.83 -14.00
N ILE A 75 -2.96 3.81 -14.81
CA ILE A 75 -3.78 2.60 -14.95
C ILE A 75 -3.84 1.87 -13.61
N ALA A 76 -2.69 1.58 -13.00
CA ALA A 76 -2.64 0.81 -11.77
C ALA A 76 -3.36 1.49 -10.59
N TYR A 77 -3.12 2.79 -10.38
CA TYR A 77 -3.77 3.55 -9.30
C TYR A 77 -5.24 3.92 -9.62
N GLY A 78 -5.65 3.85 -10.89
CA GLY A 78 -7.03 4.07 -11.31
C GLY A 78 -8.01 2.96 -10.88
N GLU A 79 -7.51 1.76 -10.58
CA GLU A 79 -8.33 0.61 -10.19
C GLU A 79 -8.96 0.73 -8.78
N ASN A 80 -8.58 1.75 -7.98
CA ASN A 80 -9.07 1.96 -6.61
C ASN A 80 -9.06 0.68 -5.76
N PHE A 81 -7.95 -0.05 -5.82
CA PHE A 81 -7.79 -1.33 -5.13
C PHE A 81 -7.89 -1.17 -3.60
N GLU A 82 -8.68 -2.04 -2.98
CA GLU A 82 -8.79 -2.20 -1.52
C GLU A 82 -8.40 -3.64 -1.15
N PHE A 83 -7.71 -3.79 -0.02
CA PHE A 83 -7.30 -5.09 0.52
C PHE A 83 -8.43 -5.82 1.24
#